data_AF-X1JY32-F1
#
_entry.id   AF-X1JY32-F1
#
_cell.length_a   1.000
_cell.length_b   1.000
_cell.length_c   1.000
_cell.angle_alpha   90.00
_cell.angle_beta   90.00
_cell.angle_gamma   90.00
#
_symmetry.space_group_name_H-M   'P 1'
#
loop_
_entity.id
_entity.type
_entity.pdbx_description
1 polymer ?
#
loop_
_entity_poly.entity_id
_entity_poly.type
_entity_poly.pdbx_seq_one_letter_code
_entity_poly.pdbx_strand_id
1 'polypeptide(L)' 'MSQNSQRLSWSHEKVDERLHDIMIAIHQQCFDAAEEYGQPGNLAMGANIAGFVKVADAMLDQGLV' A
#
# COMPACT_ATOMS: atom_id res chain seq x y z
N MET A 1 -12.49 -6.78 -5.48
CA MET A 1 -13.64 -5.84 -5.46
C MET A 1 -13.80 -5.08 -6.77
N SER A 2 -12.74 -4.51 -7.36
CA SER A 2 -12.85 -3.68 -8.59
C SER A 2 -13.55 -4.35 -9.78
N GLN A 3 -13.23 -5.63 -10.06
CA GLN A 3 -13.87 -6.40 -11.14
C GLN A 3 -15.39 -6.48 -10.98
N ASN A 4 -15.89 -6.77 -9.77
CA ASN A 4 -17.33 -6.84 -9.47
C ASN A 4 -18.01 -5.47 -9.66
N SER A 5 -17.40 -4.39 -9.13
CA SER A 5 -17.94 -3.04 -9.26
C SER A 5 -18.02 -2.58 -10.73
N GLN A 6 -17.08 -3.04 -11.56
CA GLN A 6 -17.06 -2.75 -13.01
C GLN A 6 -17.87 -3.74 -13.84
N ARG A 7 -18.37 -4.84 -13.24
CA ARG A 7 -19.02 -5.97 -13.94
C ARG A 7 -18.12 -6.56 -15.05
N LEU A 8 -16.82 -6.62 -14.79
CA LEU A 8 -15.82 -7.16 -15.71
C LEU A 8 -15.15 -8.39 -15.11
N SER A 9 -14.61 -9.25 -15.98
CA SER A 9 -13.68 -10.33 -15.62
C SER A 9 -12.37 -10.11 -16.38
N TRP A 10 -11.25 -10.03 -15.68
CA TRP A 10 -9.93 -9.87 -16.29
C TRP A 10 -9.31 -11.23 -16.61
N SER A 11 -8.39 -11.25 -17.58
CA SER A 11 -7.57 -12.44 -17.82
C SER A 11 -6.63 -12.69 -16.65
N HIS A 12 -6.13 -13.92 -16.54
CA HIS A 12 -5.17 -14.29 -15.51
C HIS A 12 -3.91 -13.42 -15.58
N GLU A 13 -3.39 -13.19 -16.78
CA GLU A 13 -2.19 -12.38 -17.03
C GLU A 13 -2.38 -10.95 -16.53
N LYS A 14 -3.59 -10.37 -16.73
CA LYS A 14 -3.86 -9.01 -16.26
C LYS A 14 -3.97 -8.91 -14.75
N VAL A 15 -4.47 -9.96 -14.10
CA VAL A 15 -4.50 -10.04 -12.63
C VAL A 15 -3.09 -10.18 -12.07
N ASP A 16 -2.26 -11.02 -12.69
CA ASP A 16 -0.88 -11.26 -12.27
C ASP A 16 0.01 -10.01 -12.42
N GLU A 17 -0.06 -9.33 -13.58
CA GLU A 17 0.64 -8.05 -13.81
C GLU A 17 0.28 -7.02 -12.72
N ARG A 18 -1.01 -6.89 -12.41
CA ARG A 18 -1.46 -5.97 -11.36
C ARG A 18 -0.99 -6.37 -9.98
N LEU A 19 -0.97 -7.67 -9.66
CA LEU A 19 -0.44 -8.15 -8.39
C LEU A 19 1.06 -7.83 -8.28
N HIS A 20 1.82 -8.04 -9.35
CA HIS A 20 3.25 -7.73 -9.40
C HIS A 20 3.51 -6.25 -9.12
N ASP A 21 2.78 -5.35 -9.79
CA ASP A 21 2.89 -3.90 -9.57
C ASP A 21 2.55 -3.50 -8.12
N ILE A 22 1.50 -4.09 -7.55
CA ILE A 22 1.11 -3.85 -6.15
C ILE A 22 2.23 -4.27 -5.19
N MET A 23 2.86 -5.43 -5.43
CA MET A 23 3.94 -5.91 -4.57
C MET A 23 5.19 -5.03 -4.64
N ILE A 24 5.54 -4.52 -5.83
CA ILE A 24 6.62 -3.52 -5.99
C ILE A 24 6.29 -2.26 -5.22
N ALA A 25 5.06 -1.74 -5.35
CA ALA A 25 4.63 -0.55 -4.64
C ALA A 25 4.66 -0.72 -3.12
N ILE A 26 4.25 -1.89 -2.60
CA ILE A 26 4.34 -2.21 -1.16
C ILE A 26 5.80 -2.19 -0.70
N HIS A 27 6.70 -2.86 -1.42
CA HIS A 27 8.11 -2.88 -1.07
C HIS A 27 8.71 -1.47 -1.04
N GLN A 28 8.43 -0.66 -2.07
CA GLN A 28 8.93 0.71 -2.16
C GLN A 28 8.44 1.56 -0.97
N GLN A 29 7.14 1.50 -0.63
CA GLN A 29 6.58 2.22 0.51
C GLN A 29 7.23 1.82 1.84
N CYS A 30 7.46 0.52 2.06
CA CYS A 30 8.14 0.05 3.26
C CYS A 30 9.60 0.53 3.30
N PHE A 31 10.30 0.50 2.18
CA PHE A 31 11.70 0.95 2.10
C PHE A 31 11.81 2.45 2.39
N ASP A 32 11.02 3.27 1.69
CA ASP A 32 11.04 4.72 1.82
C ASP A 32 10.65 5.17 3.23
N ALA A 33 9.59 4.60 3.80
CA ALA A 33 9.17 4.92 5.17
C ALA A 33 10.24 4.52 6.21
N ALA A 34 10.94 3.41 5.99
CA ALA A 34 12.03 3.00 6.87
C ALA A 34 13.23 3.97 6.77
N GLU A 35 13.59 4.44 5.57
CA GLU A 35 14.63 5.47 5.40
C GLU A 35 14.24 6.81 6.04
N GLU A 36 13.02 7.28 5.78
CA GLU A 36 12.51 8.58 6.27
C GLU A 36 12.55 8.66 7.81
N TYR A 37 12.22 7.56 8.49
CA TYR A 37 12.18 7.49 9.95
C TYR A 37 13.48 6.96 10.58
N GLY A 38 14.59 6.97 9.83
CA GLY A 38 15.93 6.68 10.35
C GLY A 38 16.19 5.20 10.69
N GLN A 39 15.47 4.29 10.04
CA GLN A 39 15.60 2.83 10.16
C GLN A 39 15.88 2.18 8.79
N PRO A 40 16.87 2.65 8.01
CA PRO A 40 17.08 2.23 6.62
C PRO A 40 17.22 0.72 6.50
N GLY A 41 16.52 0.13 5.52
CA GLY A 41 16.49 -1.32 5.28
C GLY A 41 15.62 -2.14 6.23
N ASN A 42 15.05 -1.54 7.29
CA ASN A 42 14.13 -2.23 8.20
C ASN A 42 12.71 -2.24 7.63
N LEU A 43 12.46 -3.16 6.68
CA LEU A 43 11.16 -3.28 6.00
C LEU A 43 9.99 -3.56 6.96
N ALA A 44 10.23 -4.25 8.08
CA ALA A 44 9.19 -4.53 9.06
C ALA A 44 8.74 -3.24 9.78
N MET A 45 9.69 -2.39 10.16
CA MET A 45 9.39 -1.08 10.71
C MET A 45 8.71 -0.18 9.67
N GLY A 46 9.26 -0.16 8.45
CA GLY A 46 8.69 0.60 7.34
C GLY A 46 7.25 0.23 7.02
N ALA A 47 6.90 -1.06 7.04
CA ALA A 47 5.54 -1.54 6.83
C ALA A 47 4.56 -1.01 7.89
N ASN A 48 4.96 -1.03 9.17
CA ASN A 48 4.15 -0.49 10.26
C ASN A 48 3.96 1.03 10.11
N ILE A 49 5.04 1.76 9.78
CA ILE A 49 4.99 3.21 9.60
C ILE A 49 4.09 3.58 8.41
N ALA A 50 4.37 3.05 7.22
CA ALA A 50 3.61 3.36 6.01
C ALA A 50 2.11 3.01 6.15
N GLY A 51 1.81 1.86 6.75
CA GLY A 51 0.44 1.45 7.04
C GLY A 51 -0.26 2.38 8.04
N PHE A 52 0.44 2.75 9.12
CA PHE A 52 -0.11 3.63 10.15
C PHE A 52 -0.35 5.05 9.64
N VAL A 53 0.65 5.68 9.00
CA VAL A 53 0.56 7.05 8.47
C VAL A 53 -0.64 7.20 7.54
N LYS A 54 -0.81 6.27 6.59
CA LYS A 54 -1.94 6.30 5.66
C LYS A 54 -3.31 6.29 6.35
N VAL A 55 -3.45 5.53 7.43
CA VAL A 55 -4.70 5.48 8.20
C VAL A 55 -4.85 6.71 9.08
N ALA A 56 -3.79 7.14 9.76
CA ALA A 56 -3.78 8.31 10.61
C ALA A 56 -4.15 9.59 9.82
N ASP A 57 -3.56 9.79 8.64
CA ASP A 57 -3.87 10.91 7.76
C ASP A 57 -5.35 10.88 7.35
N ALA A 58 -5.86 9.72 6.92
CA ALA A 58 -7.27 9.56 6.57
C ALA A 58 -8.22 9.80 7.74
N MET A 59 -7.83 9.45 8.97
CA MET A 59 -8.59 9.74 10.18
C MET A 59 -8.60 11.23 10.51
N LEU A 60 -7.46 11.92 10.36
CA LEU A 60 -7.36 13.37 10.54
C LEU A 60 -8.21 14.12 9.51
N ASP A 61 -8.19 13.70 8.25
CA ASP A 61 -9.00 14.27 7.16
C ASP A 61 -10.50 14.10 7.39
N GLN A 62 -10.93 12.95 7.94
CA GLN A 62 -12.33 12.68 8.23
C GLN A 62 -12.83 13.34 9.51
N GLY A 63 -11.92 13.80 10.38
CA GLY A 63 -12.24 14.45 11.65
C GLY A 63 -12.83 13.48 12.68
N LEU A 64 -13.43 14.05 13.73
CA LEU A 64 -14.07 13.26 14.79
C LEU A 64 -15.49 12.87 14.35
N VAL A 65 -15.67 11.59 14.00
CA VAL A 65 -16.93 10.99 13.51
C VAL A 65 -17.38 9.80 14.34
#